data_AF-A0A8S3HJS2-F1
#
_entry.id   AF-A0A8S3HJS2-F1
#
_cell.length_a   1.000
_cell.length_b   1.000
_cell.length_c   1.000
_cell.angle_alpha   90.00
_cell.angle_beta   90.00
_cell.angle_gamma   90.00
#
_symmetry.space_group_name_H-M   'P 1'
#
loop_
_entity.id
_entity.type
_entity.pdbx_description
1 polymer ?
#
loop_
_entity_poly.entity_id
_entity_poly.type
_entity_poly.pdbx_seq_one_letter_code
_entity_poly.pdbx_strand_id
1 'polypeptide(L)'
;APAGEVADELNITGGTPLYAAMKTRQFDVVKLLLRRGANPNAITKLGSTPFLLASEICDLDIIEACVEASADVDFAPSGPDADKLNITGQTALFMATLEDRVDVVKFLIE
;
A
#
# COMPACT_ATOMS: atom_id res chain seq x y z
N ALA A 1 12.39 -7.09 18.46
CA ALA A 1 11.14 -7.46 19.18
C ALA A 1 10.25 -8.24 18.22
N PRO A 2 9.40 -9.18 18.69
CA PRO A 2 8.45 -9.94 17.84
C PRO A 2 7.34 -9.07 17.22
N ALA A 3 7.50 -7.75 17.21
CA ALA A 3 6.51 -6.79 16.76
C ALA A 3 6.30 -6.82 15.23
N GLY A 4 7.34 -7.13 14.45
CA GLY A 4 7.21 -7.30 13.00
C GLY A 4 6.33 -8.50 12.62
N GLU A 5 6.45 -9.60 13.37
CA GLU A 5 5.66 -10.82 13.14
C GLU A 5 4.16 -10.60 13.38
N VAL A 6 3.77 -9.80 14.39
CA VAL A 6 2.36 -9.50 14.67
C VAL A 6 1.81 -8.41 13.74
N ALA A 7 2.66 -7.48 13.29
CA ALA A 7 2.24 -6.37 12.43
C ALA A 7 1.81 -6.82 11.02
N ASP A 8 2.18 -8.04 10.62
CA ASP A 8 1.85 -8.65 9.33
C ASP A 8 0.86 -9.82 9.45
N GLU A 9 0.26 -10.05 10.63
CA GLU A 9 -0.78 -11.07 10.79
C GLU A 9 -1.95 -10.82 9.83
N LEU A 10 -2.34 -11.87 9.11
CA LEU A 10 -3.36 -11.79 8.07
C LEU A 10 -4.74 -12.10 8.67
N ASN A 11 -5.71 -11.19 8.46
CA ASN A 11 -7.10 -11.48 8.76
C ASN A 11 -7.71 -12.47 7.74
N ILE A 12 -9.00 -12.80 7.87
CA ILE A 12 -9.69 -13.76 6.98
C ILE A 12 -9.67 -13.37 5.49
N THR A 13 -9.44 -12.09 5.16
CA THR A 13 -9.31 -11.59 3.78
C THR A 13 -7.85 -11.41 3.34
N GLY A 14 -6.88 -11.80 4.16
CA GLY A 14 -5.46 -11.59 3.88
C GLY A 14 -4.99 -10.15 4.12
N GLY A 15 -5.77 -9.33 4.85
CA GLY A 15 -5.37 -7.96 5.19
C GLY A 15 -4.48 -7.94 6.42
N THR A 16 -3.38 -7.20 6.36
CA THR A 16 -2.52 -6.89 7.52
C THR A 16 -3.09 -5.74 8.35
N PRO A 17 -2.65 -5.57 9.62
CA PRO A 17 -2.87 -4.35 10.40
C PRO A 17 -2.58 -3.05 9.62
N LEU A 18 -1.48 -3.02 8.86
CA LEU A 18 -1.12 -1.87 8.03
C LEU A 18 -2.16 -1.58 6.94
N TYR A 19 -2.65 -2.63 6.26
CA TYR A 19 -3.73 -2.53 5.28
C TYR A 19 -5.02 -1.97 5.90
N ALA A 20 -5.39 -2.42 7.10
CA ALA A 20 -6.59 -1.93 7.80
C ALA A 20 -6.46 -0.46 8.22
N ALA A 21 -5.29 -0.04 8.72
CA ALA A 21 -5.01 1.34 9.08
C ALA A 21 -5.06 2.27 7.86
N MET A 22 -4.52 1.82 6.72
CA MET A 22 -4.63 2.50 5.43
C MET A 22 -6.08 2.72 5.01
N LYS A 23 -6.86 1.63 4.94
CA LYS A 23 -8.25 1.65 4.49
C LYS A 23 -9.13 2.57 5.33
N THR A 24 -8.82 2.71 6.61
CA THR A 24 -9.55 3.58 7.56
C THR A 24 -8.92 4.97 7.71
N ARG A 25 -7.87 5.29 6.94
CA ARG A 25 -7.15 6.57 6.96
C ARG A 25 -6.59 6.96 8.34
N GLN A 26 -6.14 5.97 9.12
CA GLN A 26 -5.52 6.18 10.43
C GLN A 26 -4.01 6.44 10.29
N PHE A 27 -3.64 7.62 9.78
CA PHE A 27 -2.27 7.95 9.38
C PHE A 27 -1.23 7.88 10.50
N ASP A 28 -1.59 8.23 11.73
CA ASP A 28 -0.68 8.07 12.87
C ASP A 28 -0.38 6.59 13.16
N VAL A 29 -1.40 5.73 13.02
CA VAL A 29 -1.26 4.28 13.19
C VAL A 29 -0.45 3.68 12.06
N VAL A 30 -0.64 4.14 10.83
CA VAL A 30 0.21 3.77 9.69
C VAL A 30 1.67 4.05 9.99
N LYS A 31 2.00 5.32 10.32
CA LYS A 31 3.39 5.75 10.54
C LYS A 31 4.01 4.94 11.69
N LEU A 32 3.22 4.62 12.72
CA LEU A 32 3.65 3.73 13.81
C LEU A 32 3.93 2.30 13.34
N LEU A 33 3.04 1.69 12.55
CA LEU A 33 3.20 0.32 12.06
C LEU A 33 4.41 0.19 11.13
N LEU A 34 4.60 1.12 10.19
CA LEU A 34 5.76 1.15 9.30
C LEU A 34 7.07 1.27 10.10
N ARG A 35 7.12 2.16 11.11
CA ARG A 35 8.27 2.28 12.03
C ARG A 35 8.56 1.01 12.85
N ARG A 36 7.57 0.12 13.00
CA ARG A 36 7.73 -1.18 13.67
C ARG A 36 8.06 -2.32 12.72
N GLY A 37 8.25 -2.03 11.43
CA GLY A 37 8.62 -3.01 10.42
C GLY A 37 7.45 -3.75 9.80
N ALA A 38 6.24 -3.19 9.83
CA ALA A 38 5.12 -3.73 9.07
C ALA A 38 5.45 -3.72 7.57
N ASN A 39 5.11 -4.79 6.86
CA ASN A 39 5.43 -4.95 5.46
C ASN A 39 4.44 -4.18 4.55
N PRO A 40 4.87 -3.12 3.84
CA PRO A 40 4.01 -2.37 2.92
C PRO A 40 3.65 -3.16 1.65
N ASN A 41 4.34 -4.27 1.38
CA ASN A 41 4.17 -5.12 0.20
C ASN A 41 3.32 -6.36 0.48
N ALA A 42 2.70 -6.46 1.66
CA ALA A 42 1.85 -7.60 1.99
C ALA A 42 0.64 -7.68 1.04
N ILE A 43 0.54 -8.78 0.29
CA ILE A 43 -0.50 -8.97 -0.72
C ILE A 43 -1.74 -9.60 -0.07
N THR A 44 -2.87 -8.93 -0.20
CA THR A 44 -4.18 -9.45 0.23
C THR A 44 -4.67 -10.57 -0.68
N LYS A 45 -5.71 -11.31 -0.27
CA LYS A 45 -6.34 -12.32 -1.15
C LYS A 45 -6.95 -11.73 -2.44
N LEU A 46 -7.12 -10.42 -2.46
CA LEU A 46 -7.60 -9.67 -3.62
C LEU A 46 -6.46 -9.11 -4.48
N GLY A 47 -5.20 -9.47 -4.21
CA GLY A 47 -4.05 -8.99 -4.99
C GLY A 47 -3.62 -7.55 -4.69
N SER A 48 -4.31 -6.84 -3.79
CA SER A 48 -3.96 -5.47 -3.37
C SER A 48 -2.89 -5.45 -2.28
N THR A 49 -2.09 -4.38 -2.21
CA THR A 49 -1.07 -4.13 -1.17
C THR A 49 -1.40 -2.85 -0.38
N PRO A 50 -0.88 -2.71 0.87
CA PRO A 50 -0.94 -1.44 1.58
C PRO A 50 -0.41 -0.24 0.77
N PHE A 51 0.67 -0.44 0.00
CA PHE A 51 1.24 0.62 -0.83
C PHE A 51 0.29 1.09 -1.94
N LEU A 52 -0.38 0.17 -2.64
CA LEU A 52 -1.36 0.54 -3.67
C LEU A 52 -2.51 1.38 -3.08
N LEU A 53 -2.94 1.04 -1.86
CA LEU A 53 -3.94 1.80 -1.10
C LEU A 53 -3.43 3.18 -0.68
N ALA A 54 -2.15 3.33 -0.33
CA ALA A 54 -1.56 4.63 -0.06
C ALA A 54 -1.64 5.55 -1.28
N SER A 55 -1.49 5.00 -2.49
CA SER A 55 -1.61 5.74 -3.74
C SER A 55 -3.05 6.18 -4.03
N GLU A 56 -4.06 5.39 -3.68
CA GLU A 56 -5.47 5.81 -3.74
C GLU A 56 -5.80 6.89 -2.70
N ILE A 57 -5.21 6.81 -1.51
CA ILE A 57 -5.43 7.80 -0.44
C ILE A 57 -4.89 9.17 -0.86
N CYS A 58 -3.87 9.18 -1.72
CA CYS A 58 -3.23 10.37 -2.24
C CYS A 58 -2.65 11.24 -1.12
N ASP A 59 -1.75 10.69 -0.31
CA ASP A 59 -1.07 11.45 0.74
C ASP A 59 0.43 11.25 0.61
N LEU A 60 1.16 12.31 0.25
CA LEU A 60 2.59 12.24 -0.04
C LEU A 60 3.39 11.80 1.19
N ASP A 61 3.02 12.27 2.39
CA ASP A 61 3.67 11.85 3.64
C ASP A 61 3.56 10.33 3.86
N ILE A 62 2.43 9.75 3.46
CA ILE A 62 2.18 8.32 3.59
C ILE A 62 2.95 7.54 2.53
N ILE A 63 2.99 8.05 1.30
CA ILE A 63 3.77 7.46 0.21
C ILE A 63 5.25 7.43 0.58
N GLU A 64 5.81 8.55 1.04
CA GLU A 64 7.20 8.65 1.52
C GLU A 64 7.46 7.64 2.65
N ALA A 65 6.59 7.60 3.67
CA ALA A 65 6.74 6.66 4.78
C ALA A 65 6.73 5.19 4.33
N CYS A 66 5.92 4.84 3.34
CA CYS A 66 5.89 3.49 2.78
C CYS A 66 7.18 3.19 1.98
N VAL A 67 7.68 4.14 1.19
CA VAL A 67 8.94 3.98 0.44
C VAL A 67 10.14 3.86 1.38
N GLU A 68 10.19 4.66 2.45
CA GLU A 68 11.18 4.51 3.53
C GLU A 68 11.13 3.11 4.17
N ALA A 69 9.94 2.51 4.22
CA ALA A 69 9.72 1.13 4.68
C ALA A 69 9.92 0.07 3.58
N SER A 70 10.59 0.42 2.47
CA SER A 70 10.89 -0.49 1.34
C SER A 70 9.67 -1.00 0.58
N ALA A 71 8.66 -0.13 0.38
CA ALA A 71 7.56 -0.42 -0.54
C ALA A 71 8.04 -0.61 -1.98
N ASP A 72 7.45 -1.58 -2.68
CA ASP A 72 7.64 -1.82 -4.10
C ASP A 72 6.76 -0.84 -4.89
N VAL A 73 7.39 0.23 -5.37
CA VAL A 73 6.70 1.33 -6.04
C VAL A 73 6.15 0.96 -7.42
N ASP A 74 6.75 -0.05 -8.04
CA ASP A 74 6.42 -0.54 -9.38
C ASP A 74 5.47 -1.75 -9.32
N PHE A 75 5.00 -2.12 -8.12
CA PHE A 75 4.10 -3.26 -7.96
C PHE A 75 2.84 -3.09 -8.82
N ALA A 76 2.61 -4.07 -9.69
CA ALA A 76 1.43 -4.16 -10.51
C ALA A 76 0.70 -5.49 -10.21
N PRO A 77 -0.52 -5.45 -9.64
CA PRO A 77 -1.30 -6.66 -9.47
C PRO A 77 -1.56 -7.32 -10.84
N SER A 78 -1.39 -8.64 -10.88
CA SER A 78 -1.53 -9.45 -12.09
C SER A 78 -2.11 -10.82 -11.79
N GLY A 79 -2.64 -11.48 -12.82
CA GLY A 79 -3.18 -12.84 -12.74
C GLY A 79 -4.71 -12.91 -12.59
N PRO A 80 -5.28 -14.13 -12.52
CA PRO A 80 -6.72 -14.35 -12.67
C PRO A 80 -7.60 -13.66 -11.64
N ASP A 81 -7.07 -13.43 -10.43
CA ASP A 81 -7.83 -12.77 -9.37
C ASP A 81 -7.78 -11.24 -9.51
N ALA A 82 -6.67 -10.67 -10.00
CA ALA A 82 -6.59 -9.27 -10.38
C ALA A 82 -7.52 -8.94 -11.56
N ASP A 83 -7.59 -9.84 -12.55
CA ASP A 83 -8.44 -9.68 -13.73
C ASP A 83 -9.93 -9.67 -13.37
N LYS A 84 -10.37 -10.58 -12.49
CA LYS A 84 -11.77 -10.62 -11.99
C LYS A 84 -12.18 -9.36 -11.24
N LEU A 85 -11.24 -8.73 -10.55
CA LEU A 85 -11.46 -7.53 -9.75
C LEU A 85 -11.27 -6.24 -10.56
N ASN A 86 -10.85 -6.35 -11.82
CA ASN A 86 -10.53 -5.23 -12.70
C ASN A 86 -9.48 -4.29 -12.08
N ILE A 87 -8.52 -4.86 -11.35
CA ILE A 87 -7.41 -4.12 -10.76
C ILE A 87 -6.09 -4.37 -11.49
N THR A 88 -6.08 -5.22 -12.52
CA THR A 88 -4.86 -5.55 -13.27
C THR A 88 -4.19 -4.30 -13.82
N GLY A 89 -2.89 -4.15 -13.53
CA GLY A 89 -2.11 -3.00 -13.99
C GLY A 89 -2.37 -1.69 -13.24
N GLN A 90 -3.19 -1.70 -12.17
CA GLN A 90 -3.28 -0.55 -11.27
C GLN A 90 -2.00 -0.43 -10.47
N THR A 91 -1.06 0.37 -10.98
CA THR A 91 0.15 0.77 -10.28
C THR A 91 -0.12 2.03 -9.45
N ALA A 92 0.78 2.32 -8.50
CA ALA A 92 0.77 3.57 -7.76
C ALA A 92 0.77 4.80 -8.70
N LEU A 93 1.58 4.75 -9.76
CA LEU A 93 1.65 5.80 -10.78
C LEU A 93 0.34 5.97 -11.54
N PHE A 94 -0.33 4.87 -11.91
CA PHE A 94 -1.62 4.92 -12.58
C PHE A 94 -2.69 5.57 -11.71
N MET A 95 -2.76 5.18 -10.43
CA MET A 95 -3.71 5.77 -9.47
C MET A 95 -3.44 7.26 -9.23
N ALA A 96 -2.18 7.64 -8.99
CA ALA A 96 -1.80 9.03 -8.80
C ALA A 96 -2.12 9.90 -10.03
N THR A 97 -2.03 9.32 -11.23
CA THR A 97 -2.42 10.00 -12.48
C THR A 97 -3.93 10.16 -12.61
N LEU A 98 -4.72 9.13 -12.24
CA LEU A 98 -6.18 9.21 -12.26
C LEU A 98 -6.72 10.27 -11.30
N GLU A 99 -6.08 10.43 -10.14
CA GLU A 99 -6.49 11.33 -9.07
C GLU A 99 -5.86 12.74 -9.15
N ASP A 100 -5.20 13.08 -10.27
CA ASP A 100 -4.51 14.38 -10.52
C ASP A 100 -3.50 14.77 -9.41
N ARG A 101 -2.78 13.77 -8.88
CA ARG A 101 -1.79 13.95 -7.80
C ARG A 101 -0.41 14.24 -8.34
N VAL A 102 -0.22 15.46 -8.82
CA VAL A 102 1.04 15.94 -9.39
C VAL A 102 2.23 15.75 -8.45
N ASP A 103 2.03 15.94 -7.15
CA ASP A 103 3.04 15.73 -6.11
C ASP A 103 3.51 14.28 -6.03
N VAL A 104 2.57 13.33 -5.96
CA VAL A 104 2.85 11.89 -5.92
C VAL A 104 3.39 11.40 -7.26
N VAL A 105 2.85 11.86 -8.39
CA VAL A 105 3.35 11.51 -9.73
C VAL A 105 4.82 11.90 -9.87
N LYS A 106 5.20 13.12 -9.48
CA LYS A 106 6.61 13.55 -9.50
C LYS A 106 7.48 12.65 -8.63
N PHE A 107 7.04 12.39 -7.41
CA PHE A 107 7.77 11.53 -6.48
C PHE A 107 7.99 10.10 -7.02
N LEU A 108 7.02 9.53 -7.74
CA LEU A 108 7.10 8.16 -8.26
C LEU A 108 7.93 8.00 -9.55
N ILE A 109 8.25 9.08 -10.26
CA ILE A 109 8.98 9.02 -11.54
C ILE A 109 10.40 9.62 -11.47
N GLU A 110 10.76 10.22 -10.35
CA GLU A 110 12.10 10.78 -10.07
C GLU A 110 13.01 9.74 -9.40
#